data_AF-M0CYX6-F1
#
_entry.id   AF-M0CYX6-F1
#
_cell.length_a   1.000
_cell.length_b   1.000
_cell.length_c   1.000
_cell.angle_alpha   90.00
_cell.angle_beta   90.00
_cell.angle_gamma   90.00
#
_symmetry.space_group_name_H-M   'P 1'
#
loop_
_entity.id
_entity.type
_entity.pdbx_description
1 polymer ?
#
loop_
_entity_poly.entity_id
_entity_poly.type
_entity_poly.pdbx_seq_one_letter_code
_entity_poly.pdbx_strand_id
1 'polypeptide(L)'
;MDAQLRAGVAVYNAGHYHAAHDAWEQRWLALDDGDDERFLHGLIQFTAAIYHARNRNWSGATGLAESGGEYLADLPADYRGVNVETVRESLTALERDPERVERAPAPALTYEGNSLALADLDFDASAVAAAVLAEDLGYDEGVIERAVEYARADLDSGDEGSQFVTFVLDFVRDPDSRPIVAQRLSEHVDRREHREADVDGLFEER
;
A
#
# COMPACT_ATOMS: atom_id res chain seq x y z
N MET A 1 4.89 6.52 -9.09
CA MET A 1 5.83 5.63 -8.38
C MET A 1 6.09 6.15 -6.98
N ASP A 2 6.35 7.46 -6.79
CA ASP A 2 6.54 8.05 -5.46
C ASP A 2 5.45 7.67 -4.44
N ALA A 3 4.18 8.01 -4.73
CA ALA A 3 3.04 7.66 -3.87
C ALA A 3 2.97 6.15 -3.56
N GLN A 4 3.21 5.29 -4.56
CA GLN A 4 3.24 3.83 -4.38
C GLN A 4 4.37 3.38 -3.43
N LEU A 5 5.57 3.94 -3.58
CA LEU A 5 6.70 3.63 -2.69
C LEU A 5 6.41 4.05 -1.26
N ARG A 6 5.97 5.30 -1.06
CA ARG A 6 5.61 5.82 0.27
C ARG A 6 4.51 4.98 0.92
N ALA A 7 3.46 4.66 0.17
CA ALA A 7 2.34 3.83 0.63
C ALA A 7 2.81 2.44 1.04
N GLY A 8 3.47 1.70 0.16
CA GLY A 8 3.94 0.33 0.46
C GLY A 8 4.93 0.29 1.63
N VAL A 9 5.84 1.28 1.74
CA VAL A 9 6.76 1.40 2.90
C VAL A 9 5.97 1.59 4.20
N ALA A 10 5.01 2.52 4.23
CA ALA A 10 4.23 2.79 5.43
C ALA A 10 3.29 1.63 5.81
N VAL A 11 2.65 0.99 4.84
CA VAL A 11 1.78 -0.19 5.02
C VAL A 11 2.59 -1.36 5.55
N TYR A 12 3.79 -1.61 5.00
CA TYR A 12 4.74 -2.59 5.50
C TYR A 12 5.15 -2.31 6.95
N ASN A 13 5.55 -1.07 7.25
CA ASN A 13 5.99 -0.66 8.57
C ASN A 13 4.86 -0.77 9.62
N ALA A 14 3.60 -0.63 9.19
CA ALA A 14 2.41 -0.86 10.01
C ALA A 14 2.10 -2.36 10.25
N GLY A 15 2.85 -3.28 9.63
CA GLY A 15 2.70 -4.72 9.82
C GLY A 15 1.79 -5.41 8.80
N HIS A 16 1.26 -4.67 7.82
CA HIS A 16 0.43 -5.21 6.74
C HIS A 16 1.31 -5.71 5.59
N TYR A 17 2.06 -6.78 5.84
CA TYR A 17 3.07 -7.29 4.91
C TYR A 17 2.48 -7.78 3.59
N HIS A 18 1.29 -8.38 3.64
CA HIS A 18 0.59 -8.82 2.45
C HIS A 18 0.11 -7.60 1.65
N ALA A 19 -0.72 -6.72 2.21
CA ALA A 19 -1.17 -5.48 1.55
C ALA A 19 -0.03 -4.60 0.96
N ALA A 20 1.15 -4.57 1.59
CA ALA A 20 2.28 -3.79 1.10
C ALA A 20 2.75 -4.22 -0.30
N HIS A 21 2.61 -5.50 -0.63
CA HIS A 21 2.85 -6.06 -1.97
C HIS A 21 2.01 -5.33 -3.03
N ASP A 22 0.71 -5.27 -2.79
CA ASP A 22 -0.28 -4.80 -3.77
C ASP A 22 -0.10 -3.31 -4.08
N ALA A 23 0.48 -2.55 -3.14
CA ALA A 23 0.81 -1.13 -3.34
C ALA A 23 1.83 -0.91 -4.47
N TRP A 24 2.66 -1.92 -4.76
CA TRP A 24 3.68 -1.86 -5.80
C TRP A 24 3.32 -2.67 -7.04
N GLU A 25 2.45 -3.68 -6.93
CA GLU A 25 2.17 -4.67 -7.98
C GLU A 25 1.70 -4.01 -9.28
N GLN A 26 0.68 -3.16 -9.24
CA GLN A 26 0.16 -2.49 -10.44
C GLN A 26 1.26 -1.69 -11.15
N ARG A 27 2.15 -1.02 -10.39
CA ARG A 27 3.25 -0.26 -10.99
C ARG A 27 4.30 -1.19 -11.58
N TRP A 28 4.62 -2.30 -10.90
CA TRP A 28 5.55 -3.31 -11.37
C TRP A 28 5.10 -3.95 -12.69
N LEU A 29 3.84 -4.39 -12.78
CA LEU A 29 3.26 -4.98 -13.99
C LEU A 29 3.28 -4.05 -15.22
N ALA A 30 3.38 -2.74 -14.98
CA ALA A 30 3.44 -1.72 -16.02
C ALA A 30 4.87 -1.28 -16.41
N LEU A 31 5.91 -1.91 -15.85
CA LEU A 31 7.31 -1.63 -16.18
C LEU A 31 7.84 -2.57 -17.24
N ASP A 32 8.70 -2.04 -18.11
CA ASP A 32 9.58 -2.86 -18.94
C ASP A 32 10.75 -3.41 -18.11
N ASP A 33 11.41 -4.45 -18.62
CA ASP A 33 12.62 -5.03 -18.00
C ASP A 33 13.66 -3.93 -17.70
N GLY A 34 14.11 -3.87 -16.45
CA GLY A 34 15.07 -2.85 -16.01
C GLY A 34 15.21 -2.77 -14.49
N ASP A 35 16.01 -1.81 -14.02
CA ASP A 35 16.33 -1.67 -12.59
C ASP A 35 15.10 -1.38 -11.73
N ASP A 36 14.15 -0.60 -12.26
CA ASP A 36 12.88 -0.31 -11.59
C ASP A 36 11.97 -1.55 -11.49
N GLU A 37 11.95 -2.39 -12.53
CA GLU A 37 11.19 -3.64 -12.51
C GLU A 37 11.77 -4.57 -11.45
N ARG A 38 13.09 -4.84 -11.52
CA ARG A 38 13.78 -5.70 -10.57
C ARG A 38 13.66 -5.18 -9.14
N PHE A 39 13.71 -3.87 -8.96
CA PHE A 39 13.53 -3.25 -7.66
C PHE A 39 12.15 -3.53 -7.07
N LEU A 40 11.08 -3.22 -7.79
CA LEU A 40 9.72 -3.47 -7.27
C LEU A 40 9.45 -4.96 -7.11
N HIS A 41 9.92 -5.79 -8.03
CA HIS A 41 9.80 -7.24 -7.94
C HIS A 41 10.51 -7.78 -6.69
N GLY A 42 11.73 -7.35 -6.43
CA GLY A 42 12.46 -7.73 -5.22
C GLY A 42 11.79 -7.28 -3.93
N LEU A 43 11.23 -6.06 -3.90
CA LEU A 43 10.44 -5.58 -2.75
C LEU A 43 9.16 -6.41 -2.54
N ILE A 44 8.45 -6.74 -3.62
CA ILE A 44 7.27 -7.62 -3.65
C ILE A 44 7.61 -9.00 -3.08
N GLN A 45 8.70 -9.62 -3.53
CA GLN A 45 9.17 -10.91 -3.03
C GLN A 45 9.55 -10.82 -1.55
N PHE A 46 10.17 -9.71 -1.12
CA PHE A 46 10.53 -9.50 0.27
C PHE A 46 9.32 -9.42 1.21
N THR A 47 8.29 -8.65 0.87
CA THR A 47 7.10 -8.54 1.71
C THR A 47 6.33 -9.86 1.75
N ALA A 48 6.27 -10.57 0.63
CA ALA A 48 5.73 -11.93 0.56
C ALA A 48 6.54 -12.93 1.42
N ALA A 49 7.88 -12.89 1.38
CA ALA A 49 8.72 -13.77 2.20
C ALA A 49 8.47 -13.57 3.70
N ILE A 50 8.33 -12.31 4.14
CA ILE A 50 7.99 -11.96 5.52
C ILE A 50 6.59 -12.48 5.90
N TYR A 51 5.59 -12.29 5.03
CA TYR A 51 4.23 -12.79 5.25
C TYR A 51 4.19 -14.32 5.37
N HIS A 52 4.83 -15.02 4.43
CA HIS A 52 4.93 -16.48 4.45
C HIS A 52 5.61 -17.00 5.71
N ALA A 53 6.71 -16.36 6.13
CA ALA A 53 7.39 -16.74 7.37
C ALA A 53 6.47 -16.55 8.59
N ARG A 54 5.77 -15.42 8.70
CA ARG A 54 4.83 -15.20 9.82
C ARG A 54 3.68 -16.19 9.86
N ASN A 55 3.29 -16.73 8.70
CA ASN A 55 2.24 -17.75 8.58
C ASN A 55 2.80 -19.18 8.68
N ARG A 56 4.06 -19.35 9.10
CA ARG A 56 4.77 -20.64 9.21
C ARG A 56 4.89 -21.42 7.91
N ASN A 57 4.77 -20.74 6.78
CA ASN A 57 5.08 -21.30 5.48
C ASN A 57 6.58 -21.14 5.19
N TRP A 58 7.40 -21.93 5.89
CA TRP A 58 8.87 -21.83 5.85
C TRP A 58 9.44 -22.07 4.45
N SER A 59 8.94 -23.08 3.74
CA SER A 59 9.42 -23.37 2.39
C SER A 59 9.11 -22.25 1.42
N GLY A 60 7.92 -21.65 1.52
CA GLY A 60 7.55 -20.49 0.71
C GLY A 60 8.42 -19.28 1.05
N ALA A 61 8.62 -19.00 2.34
CA ALA A 61 9.45 -17.90 2.80
C ALA A 61 10.89 -17.99 2.29
N THR A 62 11.52 -19.17 2.38
CA THR A 62 12.89 -19.37 1.88
C THR A 62 12.99 -19.18 0.37
N GLY A 63 12.05 -19.72 -0.42
CA GLY A 63 12.08 -19.58 -1.88
C GLY A 63 11.87 -18.13 -2.35
N LEU A 64 10.93 -17.41 -1.73
CA LEU A 64 10.71 -15.99 -1.99
C LEU A 64 11.90 -15.13 -1.53
N ALA A 65 12.57 -15.55 -0.44
CA ALA A 65 13.76 -14.85 0.04
C ALA A 65 14.95 -14.98 -0.93
N GLU A 66 15.16 -16.17 -1.49
CA GLU A 66 16.16 -16.45 -2.51
C GLU A 66 15.91 -15.60 -3.77
N SER A 67 14.72 -15.73 -4.38
CA SER A 67 14.38 -14.99 -5.61
C SER A 67 14.37 -13.47 -5.41
N GLY A 68 13.82 -12.99 -4.29
CA GLY A 68 13.85 -11.57 -3.93
C GLY A 68 15.28 -11.04 -3.81
N GLY A 69 16.20 -11.86 -3.29
CA GLY A 69 17.62 -11.53 -3.20
C GLY A 69 18.27 -11.40 -4.58
N GLU A 70 17.93 -12.29 -5.52
CA GLU A 70 18.43 -12.27 -6.90
C GLU A 70 18.01 -10.99 -7.64
N TYR A 71 16.74 -10.57 -7.52
CA TYR A 71 16.26 -9.34 -8.14
C TYR A 71 17.00 -8.09 -7.65
N LEU A 72 17.33 -8.04 -6.35
CA LEU A 72 17.97 -6.88 -5.72
C LEU A 72 19.51 -6.92 -5.77
N ALA A 73 20.12 -8.02 -6.22
CA ALA A 73 21.55 -8.28 -6.06
C ALA A 73 22.44 -7.15 -6.60
N ASP A 74 22.16 -6.68 -7.82
CA ASP A 74 22.96 -5.68 -8.52
C ASP A 74 22.48 -4.23 -8.30
N LEU A 75 21.45 -4.02 -7.47
CA LEU A 75 20.97 -2.68 -7.16
C LEU A 75 21.85 -1.99 -6.10
N PRO A 76 21.96 -0.64 -6.15
CA PRO A 76 22.62 0.12 -5.10
C PRO A 76 22.00 -0.10 -3.71
N ALA A 77 22.77 0.14 -2.65
CA ALA A 77 22.34 -0.02 -1.25
C ALA A 77 21.14 0.86 -0.88
N ASP A 78 21.04 2.03 -1.51
CA ASP A 78 19.86 2.90 -1.54
C ASP A 78 19.39 3.02 -3.00
N TYR A 79 18.15 2.67 -3.28
CA TYR A 79 17.57 2.79 -4.61
C TYR A 79 16.18 3.38 -4.52
N ARG A 80 15.91 4.44 -5.31
CA ARG A 80 14.66 5.23 -5.25
C ARG A 80 14.34 5.74 -3.83
N GLY A 81 15.37 5.98 -3.00
CA GLY A 81 15.24 6.41 -1.61
C GLY A 81 14.90 5.30 -0.62
N VAL A 82 14.82 4.03 -1.06
CA VAL A 82 14.55 2.87 -0.19
C VAL A 82 15.86 2.20 0.20
N ASN A 83 15.97 1.80 1.47
CA ASN A 83 17.13 1.11 2.05
C ASN A 83 17.24 -0.37 1.60
N VAL A 84 17.52 -0.58 0.31
CA VAL A 84 17.65 -1.90 -0.33
C VAL A 84 18.67 -2.81 0.35
N GLU A 85 19.76 -2.26 0.92
CA GLU A 85 20.72 -3.07 1.68
C GLU A 85 20.06 -3.78 2.88
N THR A 86 19.22 -3.09 3.65
CA THR A 86 18.47 -3.69 4.75
C THR A 86 17.53 -4.79 4.27
N VAL A 87 16.91 -4.60 3.09
CA VAL A 87 16.05 -5.61 2.47
C VAL A 87 16.86 -6.86 2.13
N ARG A 88 18.00 -6.71 1.45
CA ARG A 88 18.89 -7.82 1.08
C ARG A 88 19.41 -8.58 2.30
N GLU A 89 19.81 -7.89 3.36
CA GLU A 89 20.24 -8.51 4.61
C GLU A 89 19.11 -9.35 5.24
N SER A 90 17.88 -8.83 5.22
CA SER A 90 16.73 -9.54 5.75
C SER A 90 16.35 -10.76 4.93
N LEU A 91 16.37 -10.66 3.59
CA LEU A 91 16.16 -11.78 2.68
C LEU A 91 17.19 -12.88 2.94
N THR A 92 18.47 -12.51 2.98
CA THR A 92 19.59 -13.40 3.29
C THR A 92 19.44 -14.10 4.65
N ALA A 93 18.86 -13.43 5.64
CA ALA A 93 18.60 -14.01 6.95
C ALA A 93 17.38 -14.95 6.95
N LEU A 94 16.31 -14.60 6.23
CA LEU A 94 15.11 -15.43 6.09
C LEU A 94 15.38 -16.70 5.29
N GLU A 95 16.19 -16.61 4.24
CA GLU A 95 16.59 -17.77 3.42
C GLU A 95 17.27 -18.83 4.31
N ARG A 96 18.17 -18.39 5.20
CA ARG A 96 18.91 -19.28 6.11
C ARG A 96 18.09 -19.79 7.29
N ASP A 97 17.19 -18.96 7.81
CA ASP A 97 16.47 -19.21 9.06
C ASP A 97 15.12 -18.47 9.04
N PRO A 98 14.09 -19.02 8.37
CA PRO A 98 12.80 -18.34 8.24
C PRO A 98 12.06 -18.25 9.59
N GLU A 99 12.36 -19.12 10.55
CA GLU A 99 11.81 -19.07 11.92
C GLU A 99 12.32 -17.87 12.73
N ARG A 100 13.31 -17.10 12.22
CA ARG A 100 13.82 -15.89 12.89
C ARG A 100 12.73 -14.84 13.14
N VAL A 101 11.65 -14.84 12.35
CA VAL A 101 10.53 -13.91 12.51
C VAL A 101 9.79 -14.11 13.84
N GLU A 102 9.92 -15.27 14.48
CA GLU A 102 9.38 -15.52 15.82
C GLU A 102 10.27 -14.94 16.94
N ARG A 103 11.51 -14.55 16.62
CA ARG A 103 12.54 -14.11 17.59
C ARG A 103 12.93 -12.65 17.46
N ALA A 104 12.62 -12.00 16.34
CA ALA A 104 12.98 -10.62 16.08
C ALA A 104 11.91 -9.94 15.22
N PRO A 105 11.70 -8.62 15.39
CA PRO A 105 10.84 -7.87 14.49
C PRO A 105 11.40 -7.87 13.06
N ALA A 106 10.51 -7.72 12.09
CA ALA A 106 10.91 -7.40 10.72
C ALA A 106 11.61 -6.04 10.69
N PRO A 107 12.63 -5.86 9.84
CA PRO A 107 13.34 -4.58 9.77
C PRO A 107 12.41 -3.49 9.24
N ALA A 108 12.58 -2.25 9.69
CA ALA A 108 11.82 -1.13 9.13
C ALA A 108 12.34 -0.77 7.73
N LEU A 109 11.41 -0.49 6.81
CA LEU A 109 11.74 0.16 5.55
C LEU A 109 11.80 1.67 5.76
N THR A 110 12.75 2.31 5.08
CA THR A 110 12.87 3.76 5.03
C THR A 110 12.59 4.27 3.63
N TYR A 111 12.09 5.49 3.53
CA TYR A 111 11.98 6.26 2.30
C TYR A 111 12.68 7.60 2.50
N GLU A 112 13.68 7.91 1.65
CA GLU A 112 14.58 9.05 1.79
C GLU A 112 15.20 9.16 3.19
N GLY A 113 15.57 8.00 3.76
CA GLY A 113 16.16 7.88 5.09
C GLY A 113 15.18 8.00 6.26
N ASN A 114 13.88 8.19 6.02
CA ASN A 114 12.86 8.28 7.07
C ASN A 114 12.06 6.99 7.16
N SER A 115 11.81 6.50 8.38
CA SER A 115 10.84 5.41 8.60
C SER A 115 9.44 6.01 8.57
N LEU A 116 8.69 5.75 7.50
CA LEU A 116 7.35 6.29 7.32
C LEU A 116 6.32 5.46 8.10
N ALA A 117 5.45 6.14 8.83
CA ALA A 117 4.19 5.61 9.34
C ALA A 117 3.02 6.02 8.44
N LEU A 118 1.86 5.38 8.61
CA LEU A 118 0.63 5.71 7.87
C LEU A 118 0.22 7.19 8.05
N ALA A 119 0.51 7.78 9.23
CA ALA A 119 0.24 9.19 9.53
C ALA A 119 1.10 10.18 8.72
N ASP A 120 2.24 9.75 8.17
CA ASP A 120 3.17 10.59 7.42
C ASP A 120 2.84 10.67 5.91
N LEU A 121 1.85 9.90 5.46
CA LEU A 121 1.42 9.86 4.07
C LEU A 121 0.64 11.13 3.71
N ASP A 122 0.94 11.73 2.57
CA ASP A 122 0.06 12.71 1.94
C ASP A 122 -1.19 12.02 1.38
N PHE A 123 -2.06 12.79 0.72
CA PHE A 123 -3.30 12.25 0.17
C PHE A 123 -3.04 11.21 -0.94
N ASP A 124 -2.11 11.46 -1.87
CA ASP A 124 -1.86 10.54 -2.98
C ASP A 124 -1.32 9.20 -2.50
N ALA A 125 -0.38 9.19 -1.55
CA ALA A 125 0.10 7.95 -0.95
C ALA A 125 -0.97 7.30 -0.05
N SER A 126 -1.78 8.10 0.64
CA SER A 126 -2.91 7.59 1.44
C SER A 126 -3.99 6.96 0.57
N ALA A 127 -4.26 7.48 -0.63
CA ALA A 127 -5.19 6.88 -1.58
C ALA A 127 -4.74 5.48 -2.02
N VAL A 128 -3.44 5.29 -2.28
CA VAL A 128 -2.87 3.96 -2.58
C VAL A 128 -2.97 3.05 -1.35
N ALA A 129 -2.59 3.55 -0.17
CA ALA A 129 -2.67 2.78 1.07
C ALA A 129 -4.12 2.36 1.42
N ALA A 130 -5.10 3.24 1.16
CA ALA A 130 -6.51 2.96 1.41
C ALA A 130 -7.00 1.79 0.56
N ALA A 131 -6.68 1.76 -0.73
CA ALA A 131 -7.08 0.69 -1.63
C ALA A 131 -6.54 -0.68 -1.15
N VAL A 132 -5.24 -0.78 -0.89
CA VAL A 132 -4.62 -2.06 -0.51
C VAL A 132 -5.02 -2.52 0.90
N LEU A 133 -5.25 -1.59 1.83
CA LEU A 133 -5.77 -1.91 3.16
C LEU A 133 -7.25 -2.33 3.11
N ALA A 134 -8.02 -1.79 2.16
CA ALA A 134 -9.42 -2.18 2.01
C ALA A 134 -9.53 -3.66 1.59
N GLU A 135 -8.74 -4.06 0.58
CA GLU A 135 -8.67 -5.44 0.13
C GLU A 135 -8.16 -6.38 1.24
N ASP A 136 -7.00 -6.10 1.83
CA ASP A 136 -6.34 -6.95 2.84
C ASP A 136 -7.20 -7.14 4.11
N LEU A 137 -7.96 -6.12 4.49
CA LEU A 137 -8.80 -6.14 5.70
C LEU A 137 -10.25 -6.51 5.43
N GLY A 138 -10.64 -6.77 4.17
CA GLY A 138 -11.98 -7.20 3.78
C GLY A 138 -13.05 -6.10 3.88
N TYR A 139 -12.68 -4.85 3.61
CA TYR A 139 -13.64 -3.76 3.40
C TYR A 139 -14.14 -3.76 1.95
N ASP A 140 -15.22 -3.01 1.69
CA ASP A 140 -15.75 -2.84 0.33
C ASP A 140 -14.78 -1.97 -0.50
N GLU A 141 -14.00 -2.62 -1.36
CA GLU A 141 -13.01 -1.98 -2.24
C GLU A 141 -13.66 -0.94 -3.16
N GLY A 142 -14.87 -1.21 -3.67
CA GLY A 142 -15.58 -0.30 -4.56
C GLY A 142 -15.99 1.00 -3.86
N VAL A 143 -16.42 0.91 -2.60
CA VAL A 143 -16.69 2.10 -1.77
C VAL A 143 -15.42 2.92 -1.56
N ILE A 144 -14.30 2.27 -1.26
CA ILE A 144 -13.04 2.98 -1.00
C ILE A 144 -12.47 3.59 -2.28
N GLU A 145 -12.50 2.87 -3.40
CA GLU A 145 -12.11 3.37 -4.72
C GLU A 145 -12.94 4.60 -5.10
N ARG A 146 -14.27 4.51 -4.99
CA ARG A 146 -15.16 5.64 -5.30
C ARG A 146 -14.95 6.82 -4.35
N ALA A 147 -14.71 6.57 -3.06
CA ALA A 147 -14.38 7.63 -2.12
C ALA A 147 -13.08 8.36 -2.49
N VAL A 148 -12.06 7.63 -2.94
CA VAL A 148 -10.80 8.20 -3.43
C VAL A 148 -11.03 9.03 -4.70
N GLU A 149 -11.84 8.55 -5.64
CA GLU A 149 -12.21 9.29 -6.85
C GLU A 149 -12.89 10.63 -6.51
N TYR A 150 -13.86 10.59 -5.59
CA TYR A 150 -14.53 11.80 -5.12
C TYR A 150 -13.61 12.76 -4.37
N ALA A 151 -12.72 12.24 -3.53
CA ALA A 151 -11.72 13.06 -2.85
C ALA A 151 -10.77 13.75 -3.85
N ARG A 152 -10.33 13.05 -4.91
CA ARG A 152 -9.51 13.64 -5.99
C ARG A 152 -10.27 14.75 -6.73
N ALA A 153 -11.52 14.46 -7.13
CA ALA A 153 -12.35 15.44 -7.82
C ALA A 153 -12.57 16.72 -6.99
N ASP A 154 -12.77 16.56 -5.67
CA ASP A 154 -12.93 17.70 -4.77
C ASP A 154 -11.64 18.52 -4.66
N LEU A 155 -10.48 17.87 -4.51
CA LEU A 155 -9.18 18.54 -4.49
C LEU A 155 -8.89 19.28 -5.80
N ASP A 156 -9.16 18.66 -6.94
CA ASP A 156 -8.98 19.28 -8.27
C ASP A 156 -9.89 20.50 -8.46
N SER A 157 -11.06 20.52 -7.80
CA SER A 157 -11.97 21.66 -7.79
C SER A 157 -11.58 22.76 -6.78
N GLY A 158 -10.59 22.50 -5.91
CA GLY A 158 -10.15 23.41 -4.86
C GLY A 158 -11.02 23.40 -3.60
N ASP A 159 -11.78 22.33 -3.35
CA ASP A 159 -12.58 22.19 -2.13
C ASP A 159 -11.71 21.74 -0.93
N GLU A 160 -11.22 22.72 -0.18
CA GLU A 160 -10.45 22.52 1.05
C GLU A 160 -11.26 21.85 2.19
N GLY A 161 -12.59 21.75 2.05
CA GLY A 161 -13.51 21.17 3.03
C GLY A 161 -13.93 19.73 2.74
N SER A 162 -13.31 19.05 1.77
CA SER A 162 -13.74 17.72 1.33
C SER A 162 -13.78 16.70 2.48
N GLN A 163 -14.99 16.20 2.75
CA GLN A 163 -15.20 15.12 3.71
C GLN A 163 -14.60 13.80 3.20
N PHE A 164 -14.55 13.58 1.89
CA PHE A 164 -13.94 12.39 1.31
C PHE A 164 -12.43 12.37 1.56
N VAL A 165 -11.73 13.50 1.36
CA VAL A 165 -10.30 13.61 1.71
C VAL A 165 -10.08 13.27 3.18
N THR A 166 -10.88 13.87 4.07
CA THR A 166 -10.78 13.64 5.52
C THR A 166 -10.97 12.16 5.86
N PHE A 167 -12.06 11.54 5.37
CA PHE A 167 -12.35 10.16 5.70
C PHE A 167 -11.39 9.15 5.06
N VAL A 168 -10.87 9.41 3.86
CA VAL A 168 -9.82 8.55 3.26
C VAL A 168 -8.54 8.61 4.11
N LEU A 169 -8.13 9.80 4.56
CA LEU A 169 -6.98 9.94 5.45
C LEU A 169 -7.23 9.24 6.80
N ASP A 170 -8.40 9.43 7.41
CA ASP A 170 -8.75 8.80 8.69
C ASP A 170 -8.82 7.27 8.56
N PHE A 171 -9.36 6.76 7.45
CA PHE A 171 -9.42 5.33 7.16
C PHE A 171 -8.02 4.71 7.17
N VAL A 172 -7.03 5.39 6.60
CA VAL A 172 -5.65 4.91 6.59
C VAL A 172 -5.00 5.08 7.97
N ARG A 173 -5.15 6.25 8.60
CA ARG A 173 -4.32 6.67 9.74
C ARG A 173 -4.81 6.20 11.11
N ASP A 174 -6.09 5.86 11.25
CA ASP A 174 -6.70 5.47 12.53
C ASP A 174 -7.29 4.04 12.47
N PRO A 175 -6.49 3.00 12.79
CA PRO A 175 -6.97 1.63 12.83
C PRO A 175 -8.12 1.37 13.81
N ASP A 176 -8.16 2.10 14.93
CA ASP A 176 -9.17 1.90 15.98
C ASP A 176 -10.54 2.42 15.53
N SER A 177 -10.55 3.52 14.76
CA SER A 177 -11.78 4.11 14.21
C SER A 177 -12.13 3.62 12.80
N ARG A 178 -11.24 2.89 12.12
CA ARG A 178 -11.39 2.46 10.71
C ARG A 178 -12.76 1.86 10.37
N PRO A 179 -13.38 0.97 11.20
CA PRO A 179 -14.71 0.43 10.89
C PRO A 179 -15.80 1.52 10.81
N ILE A 180 -15.76 2.51 11.69
CA ILE A 180 -16.72 3.63 11.71
C ILE A 180 -16.46 4.56 10.52
N VAL A 181 -15.19 4.78 10.18
CA VAL A 181 -14.82 5.60 9.01
C VAL A 181 -15.27 4.94 7.72
N ALA A 182 -15.06 3.63 7.55
CA ALA A 182 -15.51 2.87 6.39
C ALA A 182 -17.04 2.92 6.22
N GLN A 183 -17.79 2.78 7.31
CA GLN A 183 -19.25 2.95 7.28
C GLN A 183 -19.63 4.37 6.81
N ARG A 184 -18.98 5.41 7.35
CA ARG A 184 -19.26 6.79 6.93
C ARG A 184 -18.90 7.04 5.47
N LEU A 185 -17.81 6.45 4.98
CA LEU A 185 -17.43 6.54 3.57
C LEU A 185 -18.54 5.97 2.68
N SER A 186 -19.03 4.77 2.99
CA SER A 186 -20.16 4.16 2.27
C SER A 186 -21.39 5.09 2.24
N GLU A 187 -21.80 5.63 3.39
CA GLU A 187 -22.94 6.55 3.46
C GLU A 187 -22.76 7.84 2.64
N HIS A 188 -21.51 8.35 2.52
CA HIS A 188 -21.23 9.56 1.74
C HIS A 188 -21.12 9.27 0.25
N VAL A 189 -20.52 8.13 -0.13
CA VAL A 189 -20.48 7.62 -1.51
C VAL A 189 -21.91 7.46 -2.02
N ASP A 190 -22.74 6.67 -1.33
CA ASP A 190 -24.14 6.44 -1.71
C ASP A 190 -24.87 7.77 -1.92
N ARG A 191 -24.73 8.71 -0.98
CA ARG A 191 -25.41 10.01 -1.06
C ARG A 191 -24.94 10.85 -2.24
N ARG A 192 -23.66 10.77 -2.63
CA ARG A 192 -23.13 11.52 -3.77
C ARG A 192 -23.55 10.88 -5.09
N GLU A 193 -23.49 9.56 -5.19
CA GLU A 193 -23.96 8.81 -6.36
C GLU A 193 -25.44 9.08 -6.65
N HIS A 194 -26.30 9.06 -5.61
CA HIS A 194 -27.72 9.38 -5.78
C HIS A 194 -27.93 10.81 -6.30
N ARG A 195 -27.17 11.80 -5.81
CA ARG A 195 -27.26 13.18 -6.31
C ARG A 195 -26.79 13.31 -7.75
N GLU A 196 -25.73 12.60 -8.13
CA GLU A 196 -25.20 12.62 -9.51
C GLU A 196 -26.22 11.98 -10.47
N ALA A 197 -26.80 10.83 -10.09
CA ALA A 197 -27.85 10.17 -10.87
C ALA A 197 -29.12 11.02 -11.03
N ASP A 198 -29.56 11.70 -9.96
CA ASP A 198 -30.71 12.62 -10.01
C ASP A 198 -30.45 13.79 -10.98
N VAL A 199 -29.20 14.26 -11.09
CA VAL A 199 -28.82 15.34 -12.01
C VAL A 199 -28.79 14.84 -13.46
N ASP A 200 -28.22 13.67 -13.73
CA ASP A 200 -28.17 13.10 -15.08
C ASP A 200 -29.57 12.83 -15.65
N GLY A 201 -30.49 12.33 -14.83
CA GLY A 201 -31.89 12.12 -15.21
C GLY A 201 -32.64 13.39 -15.63
N LEU A 202 -32.21 14.58 -15.16
CA LEU A 202 -32.80 15.87 -15.56
C LEU A 202 -32.39 16.31 -16.97
N PHE A 203 -31.31 15.76 -17.53
CA PHE A 203 -30.79 16.12 -18.86
C PHE A 203 -31.16 15.12 -19.96
N GLU A 204 -31.58 13.90 -19.62
CA GLU A 204 -32.04 12.88 -20.58
C GLU A 204 -33.51 13.04 -21.05
N GLU A 205 -34.33 13.81 -20.33
CA GLU A 205 -35.74 14.07 -20.68
C GLU A 205 -35.96 15.14 -21.77
N ARG A 206 -35.00 15.40 -22.68
CA ARG A 206 -35.08 16.50 -23.66
C ARG A 206 -34.94 16.12 -25.13
#